data_AF-W7W7W9-F1
#
_entry.id   AF-W7W7W9-F1
#
_cell.length_a   1.000
_cell.length_b   1.000
_cell.length_c   1.000
_cell.angle_alpha   90.00
_cell.angle_beta   90.00
_cell.angle_gamma   90.00
#
_symmetry.space_group_name_H-M   'P 1'
#
loop_
_entity.id
_entity.type
_entity.pdbx_description
1 polymer ?
#
loop_
_entity_poly.entity_id
_entity_poly.type
_entity_poly.pdbx_seq_one_letter_code
_entity_poly.pdbx_strand_id
1 'polypeptide(L)'
;MQSHRKESAQFIADFSGLSLATVHLFISRRPPSPVKPLSPALVADQQRVADAFQQLGLIPKPVAVAEIVWQPGAPGAARLANAAR
;
A
#
# COMPACT_ATOMS: atom_id res chain seq x y z
N MET A 1 -9.16 10.89 -5.91
CA MET A 1 -10.23 10.00 -5.43
C MET A 1 -11.03 10.60 -4.28
N GLN A 2 -10.45 10.81 -3.10
CA GLN A 2 -11.24 11.19 -1.91
C GLN A 2 -11.81 12.62 -1.91
N SER A 3 -11.15 13.58 -2.58
CA SER A 3 -11.64 14.97 -2.67
C SER A 3 -12.65 15.20 -3.81
N HIS A 4 -12.78 14.24 -4.73
CA HIS A 4 -13.65 14.32 -5.92
C HIS A 4 -14.40 12.99 -6.08
N ARG A 5 -15.16 12.61 -5.03
CA ARG A 5 -15.72 11.25 -4.91
C ARG A 5 -16.70 10.91 -6.02
N LYS A 6 -17.50 11.88 -6.48
CA LYS A 6 -18.52 11.64 -7.52
C LYS A 6 -17.86 11.40 -8.88
N GLU A 7 -16.93 12.28 -9.24
CA GLU A 7 -16.16 12.22 -10.49
C GLU A 7 -15.29 10.97 -10.52
N SER A 8 -14.68 10.62 -9.38
CA SER A 8 -13.88 9.40 -9.27
C SER A 8 -14.74 8.14 -9.37
N ALA A 9 -15.98 8.16 -8.84
CA ALA A 9 -16.90 7.04 -8.97
C ALA A 9 -17.31 6.81 -10.42
N GLN A 10 -17.62 7.90 -11.14
CA GLN A 10 -17.97 7.83 -12.55
C GLN A 10 -16.82 7.28 -13.39
N PHE A 11 -15.61 7.84 -13.24
CA PHE A 11 -14.44 7.37 -13.97
C PHE A 11 -14.14 5.88 -13.74
N ILE A 12 -14.23 5.42 -12.49
CA ILE A 12 -13.98 4.01 -12.15
C ILE A 12 -15.10 3.11 -12.68
N ALA A 13 -16.36 3.56 -12.66
CA ALA A 13 -17.48 2.80 -13.24
C ALA A 13 -17.29 2.59 -14.75
N ASP A 14 -16.97 3.67 -15.48
CA ASP A 14 -16.74 3.63 -16.92
C ASP A 14 -15.54 2.73 -17.28
N PHE A 15 -14.46 2.81 -16.51
CA PHE A 15 -13.26 1.99 -16.73
C PHE A 15 -13.48 0.50 -16.39
N SER A 16 -14.13 0.21 -15.27
CA SER A 16 -14.27 -1.17 -14.76
C SER A 16 -15.47 -1.93 -15.31
N GLY A 17 -16.43 -1.24 -15.94
CA GLY A 17 -17.71 -1.81 -16.37
C GLY A 17 -18.68 -2.13 -15.22
N LEU A 18 -18.34 -1.76 -13.98
CA LEU A 18 -19.21 -1.92 -12.82
C LEU A 18 -20.25 -0.80 -12.76
N SER A 19 -21.42 -1.10 -12.17
CA SER A 19 -22.44 -0.08 -11.97
C SER A 19 -21.94 1.06 -11.06
N LEU A 20 -22.38 2.28 -11.35
CA LEU A 20 -22.02 3.46 -10.56
C LEU A 20 -22.35 3.28 -9.07
N ALA A 21 -23.47 2.65 -8.74
CA ALA A 21 -23.86 2.33 -7.37
C ALA A 21 -22.85 1.40 -6.66
N THR A 22 -22.34 0.39 -7.35
CA THR A 22 -21.30 -0.52 -6.82
C THR A 22 -20.02 0.24 -6.51
N VAL A 23 -19.59 1.10 -7.43
CA VAL A 23 -18.36 1.90 -7.27
C VAL A 23 -18.51 2.94 -6.16
N HIS A 24 -19.68 3.55 -6.01
CA HIS A 24 -19.97 4.44 -4.88
C HIS A 24 -19.82 3.73 -3.54
N LEU A 25 -20.36 2.51 -3.41
CA LEU A 25 -20.21 1.71 -2.19
C LEU A 25 -18.74 1.31 -1.93
N PHE A 26 -17.99 0.98 -2.98
CA PHE A 26 -16.55 0.73 -2.87
C PHE A 26 -15.80 1.96 -2.34
N ILE A 27 -16.05 3.14 -2.91
CA ILE A 27 -15.39 4.39 -2.51
C ILE A 27 -15.79 4.78 -1.07
N SER A 28 -17.05 4.58 -0.68
CA SER A 28 -17.52 4.95 0.66
C SER A 28 -16.87 4.12 1.77
N ARG A 29 -16.50 2.87 1.49
CA ARG A 29 -15.78 1.97 2.42
C ARG A 29 -14.28 2.27 2.53
N ARG A 30 -13.74 3.16 1.70
CA ARG A 30 -12.31 3.50 1.72
C ARG A 30 -12.07 4.76 2.56
N PRO A 31 -11.36 4.66 3.70
CA PRO A 31 -10.87 5.85 4.38
C PRO A 31 -9.80 6.57 3.54
N PRO A 32 -9.41 7.81 3.90
CA PRO A 32 -8.24 8.46 3.32
C PRO A 32 -6.99 7.58 3.46
N SER A 33 -6.28 7.35 2.36
CA SER A 33 -5.09 6.47 2.31
C SER A 33 -3.96 7.17 1.56
N PRO A 34 -3.33 8.20 2.15
CA PRO A 34 -2.19 8.87 1.53
C PRO A 34 -0.96 7.95 1.52
N VAL A 35 -0.19 7.99 0.43
CA VAL A 35 1.12 7.32 0.36
C VAL A 35 2.15 8.19 1.09
N LYS A 36 2.85 7.61 2.05
CA LYS A 36 3.87 8.26 2.89
C LYS A 36 4.99 7.26 3.21
N PRO A 37 6.20 7.73 3.60
CA PRO A 37 7.22 6.86 4.18
C PRO A 37 6.67 6.06 5.36
N LEU A 38 7.13 4.81 5.50
CA LEU A 38 6.69 3.92 6.58
C LEU A 38 7.24 4.42 7.92
N SER A 39 6.36 4.58 8.91
CA SER A 39 6.77 4.92 10.27
C SER A 39 7.35 3.68 10.97
N PRO A 40 8.16 3.86 12.05
CA PRO A 40 8.65 2.74 12.84
C PRO A 40 7.52 1.85 13.39
N ALA A 41 6.39 2.44 13.79
CA ALA A 41 5.22 1.69 14.23
C ALA A 41 4.65 0.81 13.11
N LEU A 42 4.53 1.34 11.89
CA LEU A 42 4.03 0.57 10.75
C LEU A 42 5.00 -0.56 10.35
N VAL A 43 6.31 -0.35 10.46
CA VAL A 43 7.31 -1.40 10.27
C VAL A 43 7.14 -2.52 11.30
N ALA A 44 6.95 -2.17 12.57
CA ALA A 44 6.69 -3.15 13.63
C ALA A 44 5.37 -3.90 13.42
N ASP A 45 4.33 -3.23 12.92
CA ASP A 45 3.04 -3.88 12.60
C ASP A 45 3.20 -4.90 11.47
N GLN A 46 3.95 -4.55 10.43
CA GLN A 46 4.26 -5.46 9.32
C GLN A 46 5.13 -6.64 9.77
N GLN A 47 6.07 -6.43 10.70
CA GLN A 47 6.85 -7.54 11.28
C GLN A 47 5.94 -8.55 11.99
N ARG A 48 4.96 -8.09 12.78
CA ARG A 48 4.00 -8.99 13.45
C ARG A 48 3.19 -9.82 12.46
N VAL A 49 2.82 -9.26 11.31
CA VAL A 49 2.14 -10.02 10.24
C VAL A 49 3.08 -11.07 9.64
N ALA A 50 4.33 -10.70 9.33
CA ALA A 50 5.31 -11.63 8.79
C ALA A 50 5.59 -12.81 9.75
N ASP A 51 5.74 -12.51 11.03
CA ASP A 51 5.94 -13.52 12.09
C ASP A 51 4.74 -14.47 12.17
N ALA A 52 3.52 -13.93 12.19
CA ALA A 52 2.30 -14.74 12.22
C ALA A 52 2.19 -15.65 10.99
N PHE A 53 2.54 -15.14 9.80
CA PHE A 53 2.52 -15.93 8.56
C PHE A 53 3.55 -17.06 8.60
N GLN A 54 4.73 -16.82 9.18
CA GLN A 54 5.74 -17.86 9.35
C GLN A 54 5.30 -18.92 10.37
N GLN A 55 4.74 -18.49 11.51
CA GLN A 55 4.24 -19.39 12.55
C GLN A 55 3.12 -20.30 12.05
N LEU A 56 2.26 -19.79 11.18
CA LEU A 56 1.19 -20.54 10.54
C LEU A 56 1.65 -21.36 9.33
N GLY A 57 2.92 -21.27 8.92
CA GLY A 57 3.46 -21.96 7.75
C GLY A 57 2.96 -21.43 6.40
N LEU A 58 2.40 -20.21 6.36
CA LEU A 58 1.92 -19.55 5.14
C LEU A 58 3.07 -19.01 4.27
N ILE A 59 4.23 -18.78 4.88
CA ILE A 59 5.48 -18.44 4.17
C ILE A 59 6.61 -19.37 4.62
N PRO A 60 7.52 -19.75 3.70
CA PRO A 60 8.54 -20.76 4.00
C PRO A 60 9.75 -20.21 4.77
N LYS A 61 9.92 -18.89 4.83
CA LYS A 61 11.10 -18.24 5.46
C LYS A 61 10.68 -17.04 6.29
N PRO A 62 11.33 -16.79 7.44
CA PRO A 62 11.12 -15.56 8.18
C PRO A 62 11.56 -14.35 7.35
N VAL A 63 10.89 -13.22 7.58
CA VAL A 63 11.20 -11.94 6.91
C VAL A 63 11.56 -10.91 7.98
N ALA A 64 12.74 -10.30 7.86
CA ALA A 64 13.13 -9.14 8.66
C ALA A 64 12.67 -7.86 7.95
N VAL A 65 11.50 -7.35 8.32
CA VAL A 65 10.87 -6.21 7.62
C VAL A 65 11.73 -4.96 7.68
N ALA A 66 12.39 -4.68 8.81
CA ALA A 66 13.23 -3.50 8.97
C ALA A 66 14.41 -3.44 7.98
N GLU A 67 14.88 -4.59 7.48
CA GLU A 67 16.01 -4.66 6.55
C GLU A 67 15.62 -4.38 5.09
N ILE A 68 14.34 -4.50 4.76
CA ILE A 68 13.82 -4.33 3.39
C ILE A 68 13.07 -3.01 3.18
N VAL A 69 12.83 -2.25 4.25
CA VAL A 69 12.15 -0.96 4.17
C VAL A 69 13.10 0.09 3.59
N TRP A 70 12.73 0.62 2.43
CA TRP A 70 13.42 1.75 1.82
C TRP A 70 13.22 3.03 2.64
N GLN A 71 14.32 3.74 2.91
CA GLN A 71 14.32 5.01 3.63
C GLN A 71 14.63 6.17 2.66
N PRO A 72 13.72 7.14 2.50
CA PRO A 72 13.99 8.32 1.68
C PRO A 72 15.25 9.05 2.16
N GLY A 73 16.20 9.32 1.26
CA GLY A 73 17.42 10.06 1.59
C GLY A 73 18.52 9.25 2.28
N ALA A 74 18.36 7.93 2.44
CA ALA A 74 19.45 7.08 2.92
C ALA A 74 20.64 7.12 1.93
N PRO A 75 21.90 7.02 2.39
CA PRO A 75 23.10 7.15 1.54
C PRO A 75 23.17 6.18 0.34
N GLY A 76 22.37 5.11 0.31
CA GLY A 76 22.23 4.19 -0.83
C GLY A 76 21.00 4.38 -1.72
N ALA A 77 20.02 5.20 -1.31
CA ALA A 77 18.75 5.38 -2.00
C ALA A 77 18.88 6.09 -3.37
N ALA A 78 19.91 6.94 -3.52
CA ALA A 78 20.16 7.67 -4.76
C ALA A 78 20.59 6.77 -5.94
N ARG A 79 21.14 5.57 -5.68
CA ARG A 79 21.58 4.65 -6.76
C ARG A 79 20.41 3.94 -7.46
N LEU A 80 19.33 3.63 -6.75
CA LEU A 80 18.16 2.96 -7.35
C LEU A 80 17.31 3.93 -8.20
N ALA A 81 17.30 5.22 -7.85
CA ALA A 81 16.54 6.23 -8.59
C ALA A 81 17.14 6.57 -9.97
N ASN A 82 18.44 6.37 -10.17
CA ASN A 82 19.13 6.64 -11.43
C ASN A 82 19.16 5.43 -12.39
N ALA A 83 18.88 4.22 -11.91
CA ALA A 83 18.87 3.01 -12.74
C ALA A 83 17.52 2.76 -13.45
N ALA A 84 16.50 3.57 -13.13
CA ALA A 84 15.15 3.48 -13.68
C ALA A 84 14.81 4.61 -14.69
N ARG A 85 15.83 5.26 -15.26
CA ARG A 85 15.70 6.26 -16.33
C ARG A 85 16.37 5.77 -17.61
#